data_AF-A0A967CIV7-F1
#
_entry.id   AF-A0A967CIV7-F1
#
_cell.length_a   1.000
_cell.length_b   1.000
_cell.length_c   1.000
_cell.angle_alpha   90.00
_cell.angle_beta   90.00
_cell.angle_gamma   90.00
#
_symmetry.space_group_name_H-M   'P 1'
#
loop_
_entity.id
_entity.type
_entity.pdbx_description
1 polymer ?
#
loop_
_entity_poly.entity_id
_entity_poly.type
_entity_poly.pdbx_seq_one_letter_code
_entity_poly.pdbx_strand_id
1 'polypeptide(L)'
;VFLLIVTRLWVRMGQGVPSYPKKNAALMELASKIVHWSFYGVLLLLPISGGFAWFQLSEGAGNAHELLKTVLLLLLFLHVGASLFHYFVLKSNLFKRMWW
;
A
#
# COMPACT_ATOMS: atom_id res chain seq x y z
N VAL A 1 9.57 12.83 2.30
CA VAL A 1 8.71 11.66 2.00
C VAL A 1 9.49 10.34 2.04
N PHE A 2 10.62 10.21 1.34
CA PHE A 2 11.40 8.96 1.29
C PHE A 2 11.81 8.43 2.67
N LEU A 3 12.29 9.31 3.56
CA LEU A 3 12.61 8.99 4.95
C LEU A 3 11.40 8.46 5.76
N LEU A 4 10.18 8.93 5.47
CA LEU A 4 8.95 8.45 6.12
C LEU A 4 8.58 7.04 5.67
N ILE A 5 8.91 6.67 4.43
CA ILE A 5 8.68 5.32 3.89
C ILE A 5 9.66 4.33 4.52
N VAL A 6 10.94 4.68 4.60
CA VAL A 6 11.98 3.82 5.20
C VAL A 6 11.71 3.57 6.68
N THR A 7 11.41 4.62 7.44
CA THR A 7 11.06 4.51 8.87
C THR A 7 9.80 3.66 9.07
N ARG A 8 8.78 3.81 8.22
CA ARG A 8 7.57 2.99 8.31
C ARG A 8 7.81 1.51 7.99
N LEU A 9 8.70 1.22 7.04
CA LEU A 9 9.10 -0.16 6.72
C LEU A 9 9.86 -0.79 7.90
N TRP A 10 10.75 -0.03 8.53
CA TRP A 10 11.50 -0.43 9.73
C TRP A 10 10.58 -0.76 10.91
N VAL A 11 9.63 0.12 11.22
CA VAL A 11 8.64 -0.11 12.30
C VAL A 11 7.81 -1.35 12.02
N ARG A 12 7.42 -1.58 10.76
CA ARG A 12 6.63 -2.77 10.38
C ARG A 12 7.41 -4.07 10.50
N MET A 13 8.71 -4.06 10.20
CA MET A 13 9.58 -5.22 10.44
C MET A 13 9.72 -5.52 11.93
N GLY A 14 9.73 -4.50 12.79
CA GLY A 14 9.84 -4.67 14.24
C GLY A 14 8.53 -5.06 14.96
N GLN A 15 7.37 -4.57 14.50
CA GLN A 15 6.09 -4.74 15.22
C GLN A 15 5.20 -5.87 14.69
N GLY A 16 5.51 -6.42 13.51
CA GLY A 16 4.69 -7.46 12.89
C GLY A 16 3.28 -6.97 12.50
N VAL A 17 2.46 -7.88 11.96
CA VAL A 17 1.07 -7.57 11.55
C VAL A 17 0.13 -8.22 12.56
N PRO A 18 -0.85 -7.49 13.15
CA PRO A 18 -1.83 -8.07 14.06
C PRO A 18 -2.52 -9.30 13.46
N SER A 19 -2.59 -10.39 14.22
CA SER A 19 -3.15 -11.65 13.76
C SER A 19 -4.65 -11.55 13.47
N TYR A 20 -5.06 -12.08 12.31
CA TYR A 20 -6.45 -12.13 11.86
C TYR A 20 -7.19 -13.24 12.62
N PRO A 21 -8.22 -12.93 13.45
CA PRO A 21 -8.99 -13.98 14.09
C PRO A 21 -10.14 -14.36 13.15
N LYS A 22 -10.01 -15.46 12.40
CA LYS A 22 -11.09 -16.42 12.08
C LYS A 22 -10.72 -17.41 10.96
N LYS A 23 -11.18 -18.65 11.16
CA LYS A 23 -11.03 -19.87 10.34
C LYS A 23 -11.52 -19.79 8.88
N ASN A 24 -12.16 -18.68 8.47
CA ASN A 24 -12.67 -18.43 7.10
C ASN A 24 -11.94 -17.25 6.40
N ALA A 25 -10.85 -16.73 6.98
CA ALA A 25 -10.22 -15.48 6.55
C ALA A 25 -9.03 -15.66 5.58
N ALA A 26 -8.68 -16.88 5.15
CA ALA A 26 -7.48 -17.11 4.33
C ALA A 26 -7.51 -16.35 2.99
N LEU A 27 -8.66 -16.32 2.30
CA LEU A 27 -8.83 -15.55 1.07
C LEU A 27 -8.75 -14.03 1.31
N MET A 28 -9.32 -13.53 2.42
CA MET A 28 -9.24 -12.11 2.78
C MET A 28 -7.84 -11.70 3.27
N GLU A 29 -7.13 -12.60 3.95
CA GLU A 29 -5.75 -12.40 4.38
C GLU A 29 -4.82 -12.34 3.17
N LEU A 30 -5.00 -13.25 2.22
CA LEU A 30 -4.26 -13.25 0.96
C LEU A 30 -4.54 -11.97 0.16
N ALA A 31 -5.81 -11.59 0.01
CA ALA A 31 -6.19 -10.35 -0.67
C ALA A 31 -5.58 -9.11 0.00
N SER A 32 -5.61 -9.04 1.33
CA SER A 32 -4.98 -7.95 2.09
C SER A 32 -3.46 -7.92 1.89
N LYS A 33 -2.78 -9.08 1.96
CA LYS A 33 -1.34 -9.19 1.71
C LYS A 33 -0.98 -8.73 0.30
N ILE A 34 -1.71 -9.19 -0.72
CA ILE A 34 -1.50 -8.81 -2.12
C ILE A 34 -1.63 -7.29 -2.27
N VAL A 35 -2.73 -6.70 -1.83
CA VAL A 35 -2.97 -5.25 -1.95
C VAL A 35 -1.86 -4.45 -1.26
N HIS A 36 -1.48 -4.82 -0.04
CA HIS A 36 -0.40 -4.13 0.67
C HIS A 36 0.96 -4.28 -0.03
N TRP A 37 1.29 -5.47 -0.53
CA TRP A 37 2.51 -5.70 -1.30
C TRP A 37 2.54 -4.87 -2.59
N SER A 38 1.41 -4.79 -3.30
CA SER A 38 1.27 -3.92 -4.48
C SER A 38 1.54 -2.46 -4.13
N PHE A 39 1.01 -1.96 -3.01
CA PHE A 39 1.32 -0.60 -2.55
C PHE A 39 2.80 -0.38 -2.27
N TYR A 40 3.48 -1.31 -1.59
CA TYR A 40 4.92 -1.16 -1.34
C TYR A 40 5.73 -1.11 -2.63
N GLY A 41 5.40 -1.97 -3.60
CA GLY A 41 6.03 -1.95 -4.92
C GLY A 41 5.85 -0.59 -5.60
N VAL A 42 4.62 -0.11 -5.69
CA VAL A 42 4.32 1.16 -6.38
C VAL A 42 4.91 2.36 -5.65
N LEU A 43 4.83 2.42 -4.32
CA LEU A 43 5.40 3.52 -3.53
C LEU A 43 6.92 3.58 -3.56
N LEU A 44 7.60 2.46 -3.83
CA LEU A 44 9.05 2.41 -3.99
C LEU A 44 9.46 2.76 -5.42
N LEU A 45 8.71 2.28 -6.42
CA LEU A 45 9.00 2.55 -7.84
C LEU A 45 8.70 3.99 -8.25
N LEU A 46 7.71 4.65 -7.64
CA LEU A 46 7.37 6.06 -7.91
C LEU A 46 8.54 7.05 -7.69
N PRO A 47 9.20 7.10 -6.52
CA PRO A 47 10.34 7.97 -6.32
C PRO A 47 11.56 7.56 -7.14
N ILE A 48 11.74 6.27 -7.46
CA ILE A 48 12.82 5.81 -8.34
C ILE A 48 12.59 6.33 -9.76
N SER A 49 11.44 6.05 -10.36
CA SER A 49 11.08 6.53 -11.71
C SER A 49 11.08 8.06 -11.80
N GLY A 50 10.52 8.75 -10.79
CA GLY A 50 10.54 10.22 -10.75
C GLY A 50 11.96 10.79 -10.59
N GLY A 51 12.80 10.13 -9.78
CA GLY A 51 14.22 10.48 -9.65
C GLY A 51 14.96 10.32 -10.96
N PHE A 52 14.81 9.19 -11.65
CA PHE A 52 15.41 8.98 -12.97
C PHE A 52 14.89 9.98 -14.02
N ALA A 53 13.60 10.30 -14.02
CA ALA A 53 13.03 11.31 -14.92
C ALA A 53 13.65 12.69 -14.68
N TRP A 54 13.88 13.05 -13.41
CA TRP A 54 14.47 14.34 -13.04
C TRP A 54 15.97 14.42 -13.31
N PHE A 55 16.74 13.41 -12.90
CA PHE A 55 18.21 13.42 -13.02
C PHE A 55 18.71 13.10 -14.43
N GLN A 56 18.01 12.23 -15.16
CA GLN A 56 18.42 11.78 -16.50
C GLN A 56 17.62 12.46 -17.62
N LEU A 57 16.67 13.35 -17.29
CA LEU A 57 15.73 13.98 -18.24
C LEU A 57 15.07 12.94 -19.18
N SER A 58 14.81 11.75 -18.65
CA SER A 58 14.32 10.61 -19.43
C SER A 58 12.80 10.64 -19.55
N GLU A 59 12.29 10.82 -20.77
CA GLU A 59 10.85 10.74 -21.08
C GLU A 59 10.26 9.36 -20.71
N GLY A 60 11.03 8.29 -20.91
CA GLY A 60 10.60 6.93 -20.55
C GLY A 60 10.35 6.77 -19.05
N ALA A 61 11.22 7.35 -18.22
CA ALA A 61 11.04 7.34 -16.77
C ALA A 61 9.87 8.23 -16.32
N GLY A 62 9.63 9.35 -17.02
CA GLY A 62 8.46 10.22 -16.81
C GLY A 62 7.14 9.50 -17.09
N ASN A 63 7.05 8.80 -18.23
CA ASN A 63 5.88 7.99 -18.59
C ASN A 63 5.65 6.84 -17.60
N ALA A 64 6.73 6.17 -17.16
CA ALA A 64 6.64 5.15 -16.13
C ALA A 64 6.13 5.73 -14.80
N HIS A 65 6.59 6.91 -14.41
CA HIS A 65 6.13 7.60 -13.21
C HIS A 65 4.63 7.96 -13.30
N GLU A 66 4.17 8.47 -14.43
CA GLU A 66 2.75 8.80 -14.65
C GLU A 66 1.86 7.55 -14.60
N LEU A 67 2.29 6.45 -15.23
CA LEU A 67 1.58 5.18 -15.18
C LEU A 67 1.50 4.65 -13.75
N LEU A 68 2.63 4.63 -13.03
CA LEU A 68 2.68 4.20 -11.63
C LEU A 68 1.78 5.04 -10.73
N LYS A 69 1.66 6.35 -10.99
CA LYS A 69 0.74 7.24 -10.25
C LYS A 69 -0.72 6.88 -10.50
N THR A 70 -1.06 6.52 -11.74
CA THR A 70 -2.41 6.04 -12.07
C THR A 70 -2.73 4.72 -11.39
N VAL A 71 -1.78 3.77 -11.40
CA VAL A 71 -1.91 2.48 -10.68
C VAL A 71 -2.06 2.72 -9.17
N LEU A 72 -1.29 3.64 -8.59
CA LEU A 72 -1.39 4.00 -7.17
C LEU A 72 -2.80 4.49 -6.82
N LEU A 73 -3.37 5.37 -7.65
CA LEU A 73 -4.72 5.91 -7.42
C LEU A 73 -5.77 4.79 -7.50
N LEU A 74 -5.67 3.87 -8.47
CA LEU A 74 -6.58 2.73 -8.55
C LEU A 74 -6.47 1.82 -7.32
N LEU A 75 -5.25 1.51 -6.88
CA LEU A 75 -5.02 0.74 -5.67
C LEU A 75 -5.59 1.45 -4.44
N LEU A 76 -5.45 2.78 -4.35
CA LEU A 76 -6.01 3.60 -3.27
C LEU A 76 -7.52 3.46 -3.20
N PHE A 77 -8.22 3.60 -4.33
CA PHE A 77 -9.67 3.41 -4.38
C PHE A 77 -10.08 2.00 -3.97
N LEU A 78 -9.39 0.98 -4.46
CA LEU A 78 -9.63 -0.41 -4.08
C LEU A 78 -9.44 -0.63 -2.58
N HIS A 79 -8.37 -0.07 -2.01
CA HIS A 79 -8.08 -0.17 -0.57
C HIS A 79 -9.13 0.53 0.29
N VAL A 80 -9.49 1.76 -0.06
CA VAL A 80 -10.52 2.51 0.65
C VAL A 80 -11.86 1.78 0.56
N GLY A 81 -12.25 1.30 -0.61
CA GLY A 81 -13.44 0.49 -0.81
C GLY A 81 -13.45 -0.79 0.02
N ALA A 82 -12.34 -1.54 0.02
CA ALA A 82 -12.19 -2.74 0.85
C ALA A 82 -12.29 -2.39 2.35
N SER A 83 -11.65 -1.31 2.79
CA SER A 83 -11.71 -0.87 4.19
C SER A 83 -13.13 -0.50 4.63
N LEU A 84 -13.90 0.16 3.76
CA LEU A 84 -15.31 0.49 3.98
C LEU A 84 -16.18 -0.76 4.02
N PHE A 85 -15.98 -1.72 3.11
CA PHE A 85 -16.69 -3.00 3.13
C PHE A 85 -16.45 -3.75 4.46
N HIS A 86 -15.21 -3.77 4.92
CA HIS A 86 -14.86 -4.37 6.22
C HIS A 86 -15.47 -3.62 7.43
N TYR A 87 -15.64 -2.31 7.33
CA TYR A 87 -16.28 -1.50 8.36
C TYR A 87 -17.79 -1.71 8.42
N PHE A 88 -18.47 -1.60 7.28
CA PHE A 88 -19.93 -1.69 7.21
C PHE A 88 -20.46 -3.12 7.30
N VAL A 89 -19.82 -4.09 6.64
CA VAL A 89 -20.31 -5.48 6.56
C VAL A 89 -19.78 -6.34 7.69
N LEU A 90 -18.47 -6.29 7.96
CA LEU A 90 -17.86 -7.12 9.01
C LEU A 90 -17.98 -6.51 10.42
N LYS A 91 -18.52 -5.28 10.56
CA LYS A 91 -18.57 -4.51 11.83
C LYS A 91 -17.28 -4.64 12.64
N SER A 92 -16.16 -4.65 11.93
CA SER A 92 -14.87 -4.97 12.52
C SER A 92 -14.24 -3.69 13.09
N ASN A 93 -13.78 -3.73 14.34
CA ASN A 93 -13.03 -2.64 14.98
C ASN A 93 -11.62 -2.47 14.39
N LEU A 94 -11.46 -2.52 13.06
CA LEU A 94 -10.17 -2.41 12.37
C LEU A 94 -9.55 -1.02 12.52
N PHE A 95 -10.38 0.03 12.54
CA PHE A 95 -9.90 1.40 12.75
C PHE A 95 -9.16 1.58 14.09
N LYS A 96 -9.53 0.82 15.14
CA LYS A 96 -8.82 0.85 16.43
C LYS A 96 -7.40 0.27 16.36
N ARG A 97 -7.06 -0.49 15.31
CA ARG A 97 -5.71 -1.06 15.10
C ARG A 97 -4.82 -0.24 14.17
N MET A 98 -5.37 0.79 13.53
CA MET A 98 -4.63 1.66 12.62
C MET A 98 -4.19 2.96 13.29
N TRP A 99 -4.84 3.34 14.39
CA TRP A 99 -4.61 4.64 15.01
C TRP A 99 -3.43 4.63 15.98
N TRP A 100 -3.21 3.53 16.74
CA TRP A 100 -2.07 3.33 17.66
C TRP A 100 -1.84 1.84 17.92
#